data_AF-A0A0S8DHU1-F1
#
_entry.id   AF-A0A0S8DHU1-F1
#
_cell.length_a   1.000
_cell.length_b   1.000
_cell.length_c   1.000
_cell.angle_alpha   90.00
_cell.angle_beta   90.00
_cell.angle_gamma   90.00
#
_symmetry.space_group_name_H-M   'P 1'
#
loop_
_entity.id
_entity.type
_entity.pdbx_description
1 polymer ?
#
loop_
_entity_poly.entity_id
_entity_poly.type
_entity_poly.pdbx_seq_one_letter_code
_entity_poly.pdbx_strand_id
1 'polypeptide(L)'
;MFKYACLFVAAMPIIGCSTTQNQTDKSQVNLAGYPPAFQDGYADGCNSARRAIGKIRDEKRFEADSMYASGWRDGFDICSETKYE
;
A
#
# COMPACT_ATOMS: atom_id res chain seq x y z
N MET A 1 -47.64 26.90 -16.86
CA MET A 1 -46.22 27.29 -17.03
C MET A 1 -45.54 26.93 -15.72
N PHE A 2 -44.65 25.96 -15.52
CA PHE A 2 -43.83 25.08 -16.36
C PHE A 2 -43.93 23.66 -15.79
N LYS A 3 -44.33 22.70 -16.64
CA LYS A 3 -44.45 21.27 -16.34
C LYS A 3 -43.41 20.53 -17.20
N TYR A 4 -42.19 20.40 -16.72
CA TYR A 4 -41.12 19.56 -17.29
C TYR A 4 -40.31 19.06 -16.08
N ALA A 5 -40.43 17.85 -15.52
CA ALA A 5 -40.60 16.52 -16.12
C ALA A 5 -39.57 16.27 -17.23
N CYS A 6 -38.42 15.75 -16.82
CA CYS A 6 -37.36 15.03 -17.56
C CYS A 6 -35.98 15.55 -17.15
N LEU A 7 -35.33 14.86 -16.23
CA LEU A 7 -33.92 14.50 -16.38
C LEU A 7 -33.62 13.37 -15.40
N PHE A 8 -33.71 12.16 -15.95
CA PHE A 8 -33.11 10.96 -15.39
C PHE A 8 -31.63 11.24 -15.12
N VAL A 9 -31.26 11.49 -13.87
CA VAL A 9 -29.86 11.45 -13.45
C VAL A 9 -29.53 9.98 -13.17
N ALA A 10 -29.35 9.21 -14.23
CA ALA A 10 -28.68 7.92 -14.17
C ALA A 10 -27.17 8.17 -14.06
N ALA A 11 -26.71 8.56 -12.87
CA ALA A 11 -25.29 8.63 -12.56
C ALA A 11 -24.84 7.23 -12.12
N MET A 12 -24.33 6.44 -13.07
CA MET A 12 -23.68 5.15 -12.80
C MET A 12 -22.50 5.37 -11.83
N PRO A 13 -22.41 4.60 -10.74
CA PRO A 13 -21.26 4.65 -9.85
C PRO A 13 -20.03 4.10 -10.58
N ILE A 14 -18.97 4.88 -10.53
CA ILE A 14 -17.65 4.58 -11.07
C ILE A 14 -17.15 3.31 -10.37
N ILE A 15 -17.01 2.20 -11.11
CA ILE A 15 -16.29 1.02 -10.63
C ILE A 15 -14.81 1.40 -10.64
N GLY A 16 -14.35 2.05 -9.56
CA GLY A 16 -12.94 2.28 -9.31
C GLY A 16 -12.32 0.99 -8.78
N CYS A 17 -11.45 0.35 -9.57
CA CYS A 17 -10.52 -0.63 -9.02
C CYS A 17 -9.46 0.17 -8.23
N SER A 18 -9.67 0.31 -6.92
CA SER A 18 -8.74 0.99 -6.03
C SER A 18 -7.51 0.12 -5.78
N THR A 19 -6.61 -0.03 -6.75
CA THR A 19 -5.26 -0.51 -6.48
C THR A 19 -4.42 0.69 -6.03
N THR A 20 -4.65 1.17 -4.82
CA THR A 20 -3.77 2.19 -4.22
C THR A 20 -2.58 1.48 -3.58
N GLN A 21 -1.71 0.90 -4.43
CA GLN A 21 -0.30 0.70 -4.08
C GLN A 21 0.47 1.94 -4.56
N ASN A 22 0.03 3.13 -4.11
CA ASN A 22 0.81 4.34 -4.30
C ASN A 22 1.51 4.65 -2.98
N GLN A 23 2.41 3.75 -2.58
CA GLN A 23 3.52 4.16 -1.76
C GLN A 23 4.54 4.78 -2.69
N THR A 24 4.39 6.09 -2.85
CA THR A 24 5.45 6.97 -3.33
C THR A 24 6.56 6.97 -2.27
N ASP A 25 7.23 5.84 -2.10
CA ASP A 25 8.53 5.78 -1.46
C ASP A 25 9.57 5.82 -2.58
N LYS A 26 10.64 6.59 -2.41
CA LYS A 26 11.67 6.78 -3.45
C LYS A 26 12.35 5.47 -3.88
N SER A 27 12.14 4.38 -3.13
CA SER A 27 12.51 3.03 -3.53
C SER A 27 11.68 2.58 -4.73
N GLN A 28 12.21 2.73 -5.95
CA GLN A 28 11.57 2.30 -7.20
C GLN A 28 11.58 0.77 -7.37
N VAL A 29 11.23 0.02 -6.32
CA VAL A 29 11.16 -1.44 -6.38
C VAL A 29 9.84 -1.85 -7.01
N ASN A 30 9.93 -2.53 -8.14
CA ASN A 30 8.77 -3.12 -8.79
C ASN A 30 8.34 -4.40 -8.06
N LEU A 31 7.23 -4.34 -7.35
CA LEU A 31 6.65 -5.47 -6.62
C LEU A 31 5.65 -6.29 -7.45
N ALA A 32 5.49 -5.97 -8.75
CA ALA A 32 4.61 -6.75 -9.62
C ALA A 32 5.11 -8.20 -9.72
N GLY A 33 4.23 -9.14 -9.37
CA GLY A 33 4.54 -10.58 -9.35
C GLY A 33 4.88 -11.15 -7.98
N TYR A 34 5.06 -10.30 -6.96
CA TYR A 34 5.17 -10.77 -5.57
C TYR A 34 3.81 -11.11 -4.97
N PRO A 35 3.72 -12.09 -4.04
CA PRO A 35 2.49 -12.39 -3.33
C PRO A 35 1.92 -11.15 -2.61
N PRO A 36 0.59 -10.99 -2.51
CA PRO A 36 -0.01 -9.84 -1.81
C PRO A 36 0.51 -9.66 -0.37
N ALA A 37 0.72 -10.77 0.35
CA ALA A 37 1.27 -10.74 1.69
C ALA A 37 2.67 -10.09 1.76
N PHE A 38 3.52 -10.37 0.77
CA PHE A 38 4.83 -9.74 0.66
C PHE A 38 4.72 -8.24 0.40
N GLN A 39 3.81 -7.82 -0.49
CA GLN A 39 3.58 -6.41 -0.80
C GLN A 39 3.10 -5.64 0.44
N ASP A 40 2.16 -6.20 1.22
CA ASP A 40 1.71 -5.63 2.48
C ASP A 40 2.86 -5.52 3.49
N GLY A 41 3.68 -6.58 3.61
CA GLY A 41 4.85 -6.59 4.48
C GLY A 41 5.82 -5.47 4.10
N TYR A 42 6.18 -5.40 2.82
CA TYR A 42 7.09 -4.39 2.26
C TYR A 42 6.61 -2.97 2.55
N ALA A 43 5.31 -2.73 2.39
CA ALA A 43 4.67 -1.47 2.70
C ALA A 43 4.89 -1.04 4.16
N ASP A 44 4.58 -1.94 5.10
CA ASP A 44 4.72 -1.72 6.53
C ASP A 44 6.19 -1.58 6.97
N GLY A 45 7.09 -2.32 6.31
CA GLY A 45 8.54 -2.24 6.49
C GLY A 45 9.08 -0.86 6.12
N CYS A 46 8.75 -0.34 4.93
CA CYS A 46 9.17 1.00 4.51
C CYS A 46 8.60 2.10 5.42
N ASN A 47 7.32 1.98 5.80
CA ASN A 47 6.73 2.92 6.75
C ASN A 47 7.43 2.86 8.12
N SER A 48 7.90 1.69 8.55
CA SER A 48 8.68 1.52 9.78
C SER A 48 10.05 2.18 9.70
N ALA A 49 10.77 2.03 8.59
CA ALA A 49 12.10 2.63 8.39
C ALA A 49 12.07 4.16 8.43
N ARG A 50 10.95 4.75 7.99
CA ARG A 50 10.78 6.21 7.92
C ARG A 50 10.34 6.86 9.22
N ARG A 51 9.86 6.08 10.20
CA ARG A 51 9.43 6.60 11.50
C ARG A 51 10.62 7.01 12.36
N ALA A 52 10.45 8.11 13.09
CA ALA A 52 11.40 8.53 14.11
C ALA A 52 11.32 7.68 15.39
N ILE A 53 10.15 7.08 15.66
CA ILE A 53 9.89 6.27 16.86
C ILE A 53 8.96 5.10 16.51
N GLY A 54 9.35 3.90 16.94
CA GLY A 54 8.54 2.68 16.82
C GLY A 54 8.58 2.03 15.43
N LYS A 55 7.99 0.83 15.34
CA LYS A 55 7.88 0.02 14.11
C LYS A 55 6.40 -0.22 13.80
N ILE A 56 6.00 -0.09 12.53
CA ILE A 56 4.68 -0.51 12.04
C ILE A 56 4.79 -1.94 11.56
N ARG A 57 4.15 -2.86 12.26
CA ARG A 57 4.13 -4.26 11.85
C ARG A 57 2.92 -4.94 12.45
N ASP A 58 2.22 -5.73 11.66
CA ASP A 58 1.27 -6.70 12.19
C ASP A 58 2.08 -7.87 12.80
N GLU A 59 2.21 -7.87 14.12
CA GLU A 59 3.02 -8.87 14.82
C GLU A 59 2.51 -10.29 14.60
N LYS A 60 1.19 -10.48 14.55
CA LYS A 60 0.60 -11.81 14.33
C LYS A 60 0.92 -12.32 12.93
N ARG A 61 0.79 -11.45 11.91
CA ARG A 61 1.18 -11.82 10.54
C ARG A 61 2.68 -12.00 10.41
N PHE A 62 3.50 -11.21 11.10
CA PHE A 62 4.95 -11.37 11.07
C PHE A 62 5.43 -12.71 11.61
N GLU A 63 4.72 -13.26 12.61
CA GLU A 63 5.01 -14.59 13.14
C GLU A 63 4.43 -15.72 12.28
N ALA A 64 3.22 -15.53 11.74
CA ALA A 64 2.47 -16.61 11.07
C ALA A 64 2.65 -16.68 9.55
N ASP A 65 3.01 -15.58 8.89
CA ASP A 65 3.09 -15.45 7.44
C ASP A 65 4.51 -15.06 7.03
N SER A 66 5.26 -16.04 6.53
CA SER A 66 6.65 -15.85 6.13
C SER A 66 6.81 -14.87 4.96
N MET A 67 5.82 -14.76 4.06
CA MET A 67 5.88 -13.82 2.94
C MET A 67 5.72 -12.39 3.45
N TYR A 68 4.78 -12.16 4.36
CA TYR A 68 4.64 -10.86 5.03
C TYR A 68 5.91 -10.50 5.82
N ALA A 69 6.47 -11.46 6.57
CA ALA A 69 7.68 -11.22 7.34
C ALA A 69 8.91 -10.89 6.49
N SER A 70 9.09 -11.60 5.38
CA SER A 70 10.15 -11.30 4.40
C SER A 70 9.96 -9.93 3.76
N GLY A 71 8.74 -9.64 3.27
CA GLY A 71 8.44 -8.33 2.69
C GLY A 71 8.74 -7.20 3.66
N TRP A 72 8.35 -7.34 4.92
CA TRP A 72 8.59 -6.33 5.96
C TRP A 72 10.07 -6.07 6.22
N ARG A 73 10.91 -7.12 6.26
CA ARG A 73 12.36 -6.96 6.44
C ARG A 73 12.97 -6.26 5.24
N ASP A 74 12.67 -6.73 4.03
CA ASP A 74 13.20 -6.15 2.79
C ASP A 74 12.80 -4.67 2.64
N GLY A 75 11.53 -4.35 2.91
CA GLY A 75 11.03 -2.97 2.89
C GLY A 75 11.70 -2.10 3.95
N PHE A 76 11.91 -2.62 5.17
CA PHE A 76 12.60 -1.88 6.22
C PHE A 76 14.04 -1.58 5.83
N ASP A 77 14.79 -2.58 5.36
CA ASP A 77 16.20 -2.44 5.02
C ASP A 77 16.38 -1.48 3.84
N ILE A 78 15.69 -1.72 2.72
CA ILE A 78 15.81 -0.90 1.50
C ILE A 78 15.41 0.55 1.76
N CYS A 79 14.26 0.79 2.41
CA CYS A 79 13.82 2.17 2.69
C CYS A 79 14.63 2.84 3.80
N SER A 80 15.36 2.09 4.63
CA SER A 80 16.32 2.68 5.59
C SER A 80 17.59 3.18 4.90
N GLU A 81 18.06 2.49 3.87
CA GLU A 81 19.26 2.84 3.10
C GLU A 81 19.06 4.09 2.23
N THR A 82 17.84 4.32 1.72
CA THR A 82 17.50 5.52 0.92
C THR A 82 17.61 6.86 1.67
N LYS A 83 17.94 6.87 2.97
CA LYS A 83 18.18 8.09 3.74
C LYS A 83 19.53 8.77 3.45
N TYR A 84 20.45 8.10 2.75
CA TYR A 84 21.81 8.59 2.50
C TYR A 84 22.03 9.19 1.10
N GLU A 85 20.98 9.36 0.29
CA GLU A 85 21.03 10.04 -1.02
C GLU A 85 20.42 11.45 -1.02
#